data_AF-A0AAV2QDQ6-F1
#
_entry.id   AF-A0AAV2QDQ6-F1
#
_cell.length_a   1.000
_cell.length_b   1.000
_cell.length_c   1.000
_cell.angle_alpha   90.00
_cell.angle_beta   90.00
_cell.angle_gamma   90.00
#
_symmetry.space_group_name_H-M   'P 1'
#
loop_
_entity.id
_entity.type
_entity.pdbx_description
1 polymer ?
#
loop_
_entity_poly.entity_id
_entity_poly.type
_entity_poly.pdbx_seq_one_letter_code
_entity_poly.pdbx_strand_id
1 'polypeptide(L)'
;MALNTLQGATIPTVTLVETNNKPLGFELMNPHRVNKTATSTDLVELAQQIQTANQFTKANVGNKLQVIAEQVRFLQEQARKILEEANESNDLHHVACNFVKKPGTTYHQYIRESGQKFFSMISPDD
;
A
#
# COMPACT_ATOMS: atom_id res chain seq x y z
N MET A 1 -45.97 4.95 -13.45
CA MET A 1 -44.94 3.90 -13.29
C MET A 1 -44.02 4.01 -14.48
N ALA A 2 -42.79 4.47 -14.25
CA ALA A 2 -41.84 4.86 -15.28
C ALA A 2 -41.13 3.62 -15.87
N LEU A 3 -41.15 3.50 -17.19
CA LEU A 3 -40.27 2.60 -17.94
C LEU A 3 -38.90 3.26 -18.01
N ASN A 4 -37.93 2.68 -17.30
CA ASN A 4 -36.55 3.14 -17.30
C ASN A 4 -35.91 2.89 -18.67
N THR A 5 -35.53 4.00 -19.32
CA THR A 5 -34.62 4.07 -20.46
C THR A 5 -33.32 3.35 -20.11
N LEU A 6 -33.05 2.23 -20.78
CA LEU A 6 -31.75 1.58 -20.75
C LEU A 6 -30.74 2.51 -21.43
N GLN A 7 -29.89 3.09 -20.60
CA GLN A 7 -28.71 3.87 -20.92
C GLN A 7 -27.97 3.23 -22.10
N GLY A 8 -27.82 3.98 -23.20
CA GLY A 8 -27.04 3.56 -24.35
C GLY A 8 -25.62 3.23 -23.93
N ALA A 9 -25.21 1.98 -24.11
CA ALA A 9 -23.82 1.58 -24.01
C ALA A 9 -23.04 2.31 -25.10
N THR A 10 -22.20 3.26 -24.70
CA THR A 10 -21.24 3.89 -25.60
C THR A 10 -20.21 2.84 -25.98
N ILE A 11 -20.28 2.34 -27.22
CA ILE A 11 -19.26 1.44 -27.76
C ILE A 11 -17.94 2.23 -27.74
N PRO A 12 -16.88 1.76 -27.06
CA PRO A 12 -15.60 2.45 -27.08
C PRO A 12 -15.13 2.51 -28.53
N THR A 13 -14.96 3.73 -29.07
CA THR A 13 -14.39 3.94 -30.39
C THR A 13 -12.97 3.40 -30.39
N VAL A 14 -12.77 2.22 -30.99
CA VAL A 14 -11.46 1.58 -31.06
C VAL A 14 -10.57 2.44 -31.96
N THR A 15 -9.58 3.12 -31.36
CA THR A 15 -8.55 3.83 -32.11
C THR A 15 -7.60 2.79 -32.70
N LEU A 16 -7.74 2.54 -34.00
CA LEU A 16 -6.84 1.62 -34.72
C LEU A 16 -5.50 2.29 -34.97
N VAL A 17 -4.42 1.53 -34.81
CA VAL A 17 -3.06 1.97 -35.14
C VAL A 17 -2.94 2.09 -36.66
N GLU A 18 -2.24 3.11 -37.14
CA GLU A 18 -1.99 3.32 -38.57
C GLU A 18 -1.23 2.15 -39.20
N THR A 19 -1.59 1.79 -40.43
CA THR A 19 -0.91 0.72 -41.17
C THR A 19 0.44 1.21 -41.70
N ASN A 20 1.52 0.53 -41.32
CA ASN A 20 2.86 0.82 -41.81
C ASN A 20 3.35 -0.26 -42.78
N ASN A 21 3.44 0.08 -44.07
CA ASN A 21 3.92 -0.83 -45.11
C ASN A 21 5.46 -0.89 -45.22
N LYS A 22 6.17 -0.03 -44.46
CA LYS A 22 7.64 0.07 -44.43
C LYS A 22 8.19 0.11 -42.99
N PRO A 23 7.93 -0.92 -42.17
CA PRO A 23 8.51 -0.97 -40.83
C PRO A 23 10.04 -0.95 -40.93
N LEU A 24 10.68 -0.10 -40.11
CA LEU A 24 12.14 0.08 -40.10
C LEU A 24 12.75 0.49 -41.45
N GLY A 25 11.95 1.03 -42.39
CA GLY A 25 12.39 1.45 -43.72
C GLY A 25 12.40 0.35 -44.79
N PHE A 26 12.05 -0.90 -44.45
CA PHE A 26 12.01 -2.02 -45.39
C PHE A 26 10.60 -2.30 -45.91
N GLU A 27 10.45 -2.44 -47.22
CA GLU A 27 9.15 -2.67 -47.86
C GLU A 27 8.64 -4.10 -47.65
N LEU A 28 7.44 -4.23 -47.11
CA LEU A 28 6.81 -5.53 -46.88
C LEU A 28 6.49 -6.19 -48.22
N MET A 29 6.98 -7.41 -48.44
CA MET A 29 6.81 -8.16 -49.69
C MET A 29 5.34 -8.44 -50.02
N ASN A 30 4.47 -8.53 -49.01
CA ASN A 30 3.00 -8.55 -49.19
C ASN A 30 2.29 -7.99 -47.94
N PRO A 31 1.92 -6.69 -47.94
CA PRO A 31 1.25 -6.04 -46.82
C PRO A 31 -0.08 -6.70 -46.42
N HIS A 32 -0.77 -7.35 -47.36
CA HIS A 32 -2.06 -8.00 -47.09
C HIS A 32 -1.92 -9.35 -46.39
N ARG A 33 -0.82 -10.08 -46.61
CA ARG A 33 -0.57 -11.37 -45.95
C ARG A 33 0.00 -11.22 -44.55
N VAL A 34 0.86 -10.24 -44.33
CA VAL A 34 1.46 -9.96 -43.02
C VAL A 34 0.47 -9.39 -42.01
N ASN A 35 -0.58 -8.70 -42.48
CA ASN A 35 -1.64 -8.13 -41.65
C ASN A 35 -2.88 -9.04 -41.51
N LYS A 36 -2.87 -10.23 -42.12
CA LYS A 36 -3.96 -11.22 -41.99
C LYS A 36 -3.47 -12.41 -41.19
N THR A 37 -4.34 -12.92 -40.32
CA THR A 37 -4.08 -14.16 -39.59
C THR A 37 -3.90 -15.31 -40.58
N ALA A 38 -2.78 -16.03 -40.46
CA ALA A 38 -2.41 -17.08 -41.40
C ALA A 38 -3.26 -18.35 -41.23
N THR A 39 -3.90 -18.52 -40.06
CA THR A 39 -4.67 -19.71 -39.68
C THR A 39 -5.82 -19.31 -38.76
N SER A 40 -6.93 -20.07 -38.78
CA SER A 40 -8.12 -19.78 -37.95
C SER A 40 -7.85 -19.86 -36.43
N THR A 41 -6.76 -20.50 -36.01
CA THR A 41 -6.36 -20.66 -34.60
C THR A 41 -5.55 -19.50 -34.04
N ASP A 42 -4.94 -18.67 -34.91
CA ASP A 42 -4.02 -17.58 -34.56
C ASP A 42 -4.68 -16.52 -33.64
N LEU A 43 -5.94 -16.17 -33.91
CA LEU A 43 -6.70 -15.26 -33.04
C LEU A 43 -6.93 -15.83 -31.62
N VAL A 44 -7.10 -17.15 -31.52
CA VAL A 44 -7.33 -17.81 -30.22
C VAL A 44 -6.03 -17.87 -29.43
N GLU A 45 -4.91 -18.19 -30.08
CA GLU A 45 -3.58 -18.17 -29.47
C GLU A 45 -3.20 -16.77 -28.98
N LEU A 46 -3.44 -15.74 -29.81
CA LEU A 46 -3.23 -14.35 -29.41
C LEU A 46 -4.09 -13.96 -28.20
N ALA A 47 -5.38 -14.34 -28.18
CA ALA A 47 -6.26 -14.07 -27.05
C ALA A 47 -5.76 -14.76 -25.76
N GLN A 48 -5.25 -15.99 -25.85
CA GLN A 48 -4.64 -16.68 -24.71
C GLN A 48 -3.39 -15.95 -24.21
N GLN A 49 -2.51 -15.50 -25.11
CA GLN A 49 -1.31 -14.74 -24.72
C GLN A 49 -1.66 -13.42 -24.04
N ILE A 50 -2.66 -12.69 -24.56
CA ILE A 50 -3.15 -11.45 -23.93
C ILE A 50 -3.72 -11.75 -22.54
N GLN A 51 -4.49 -12.83 -22.38
CA GLN A 51 -5.03 -13.23 -21.08
C GLN A 51 -3.91 -13.55 -20.08
N THR A 52 -2.90 -14.31 -20.50
CA THR A 52 -1.73 -14.63 -19.67
C THR A 52 -0.94 -13.38 -19.29
N ALA A 53 -0.68 -12.47 -20.23
CA ALA A 53 0.01 -11.20 -19.95
C ALA A 53 -0.76 -10.32 -18.96
N ASN A 54 -2.10 -10.27 -19.09
CA ASN A 54 -2.96 -9.57 -18.14
C ASN A 54 -2.90 -10.21 -16.74
N GLN A 55 -2.86 -11.54 -16.65
CA GLN A 55 -2.72 -12.24 -15.37
C GLN A 55 -1.40 -11.91 -14.68
N PHE A 56 -0.28 -11.92 -15.41
CA PHE A 56 1.02 -11.54 -14.87
C PHE A 56 1.05 -10.08 -14.41
N THR A 57 0.45 -9.18 -15.20
CA THR A 57 0.37 -7.76 -14.84
C THR A 57 -0.42 -7.58 -13.54
N LYS A 58 -1.58 -8.23 -13.39
CA LYS A 58 -2.37 -8.19 -12.16
C LYS A 58 -1.61 -8.73 -10.96
N ALA A 59 -0.94 -9.88 -11.10
CA ALA A 59 -0.16 -10.47 -10.03
C ALA A 59 1.01 -9.57 -9.60
N ASN A 60 1.74 -8.99 -10.56
CA ASN A 60 2.86 -8.09 -10.29
C ASN A 60 2.40 -6.81 -9.58
N VAL A 61 1.29 -6.21 -10.04
CA VAL A 61 0.70 -5.04 -9.37
C VAL A 61 0.25 -5.40 -7.95
N GLY A 62 -0.41 -6.54 -7.77
CA GLY A 62 -0.84 -7.02 -6.46
C GLY A 62 0.33 -7.17 -5.48
N ASN A 63 1.41 -7.82 -5.91
CA ASN A 63 2.61 -8.00 -5.08
C ASN A 63 3.25 -6.67 -4.70
N LYS A 64 3.37 -5.72 -5.64
CA LYS A 64 3.93 -4.38 -5.37
C LYS A 64 3.06 -3.60 -4.39
N LEU A 65 1.74 -3.62 -4.56
CA LEU A 65 0.82 -2.97 -3.64
C LEU A 65 0.82 -3.61 -2.25
N GLN A 66 1.00 -4.93 -2.16
CA GLN A 66 1.12 -5.62 -0.88
C GLN A 66 2.35 -5.13 -0.09
N VAL A 67 3.52 -5.01 -0.74
CA VAL A 67 4.73 -4.47 -0.09
C VAL A 67 4.49 -3.05 0.41
N ILE A 68 3.83 -2.20 -0.37
CA ILE A 68 3.50 -0.83 0.04
C ILE A 68 2.56 -0.85 1.26
N ALA A 69 1.53 -1.70 1.25
CA ALA A 69 0.59 -1.82 2.36
C ALA A 69 1.29 -2.25 3.67
N GLU A 70 2.24 -3.19 3.58
CA GLU A 70 3.06 -3.62 4.71
C GLU A 70 3.94 -2.48 5.24
N GLN A 71 4.57 -1.70 4.37
CA GLN A 71 5.35 -0.53 4.76
C GLN A 71 4.50 0.54 5.46
N VAL A 72 3.30 0.83 4.94
CA VAL A 72 2.39 1.80 5.57
C VAL A 72 1.98 1.34 6.96
N ARG A 73 1.62 0.05 7.12
CA ARG A 73 1.30 -0.50 8.44
C ARG A 73 2.46 -0.41 9.41
N PHE A 74 3.67 -0.70 8.95
CA PHE A 74 4.88 -0.57 9.77
C PHE A 74 5.06 0.89 10.24
N LEU A 75 4.94 1.87 9.35
CA LEU A 75 5.05 3.29 9.70
C LEU A 75 3.96 3.73 10.69
N GLN A 76 2.72 3.26 10.53
CA GLN A 76 1.63 3.54 11.47
C GLN A 76 1.94 3.01 12.87
N GLU A 77 2.45 1.78 12.97
CA GLU A 77 2.81 1.18 14.25
C GLU A 77 4.01 1.90 14.91
N GLN A 78 5.00 2.32 14.13
CA GLN A 78 6.10 3.15 14.64
C GLN A 78 5.58 4.49 15.17
N ALA A 79 4.70 5.17 14.43
CA ALA A 79 4.09 6.42 14.89
C ALA A 79 3.30 6.23 16.19
N ARG A 80 2.53 5.13 16.31
CA ARG A 80 1.80 4.79 17.55
C ARG A 80 2.75 4.65 18.74
N LYS A 81 3.86 3.90 18.58
CA LYS A 81 4.85 3.70 19.65
C LYS A 81 5.49 5.02 20.09
N ILE A 82 5.89 5.86 19.15
CA ILE A 82 6.47 7.18 19.46
C ILE A 82 5.48 8.04 20.26
N LEU A 83 4.19 8.01 19.91
CA LEU A 83 3.17 8.75 20.65
C LEU A 83 2.96 8.19 22.07
N GLU A 84 2.97 6.87 22.23
CA GLU A 84 2.85 6.23 23.54
C GLU A 84 4.05 6.53 24.44
N GLU A 85 5.27 6.39 23.92
CA GLU A 85 6.50 6.73 24.63
C GLU A 85 6.55 8.21 25.03
N ALA A 86 6.12 9.11 24.12
CA ALA A 86 6.05 10.53 24.41
C ALA A 86 5.02 10.84 25.50
N ASN A 87 3.86 10.17 25.48
CA ASN A 87 2.83 10.35 26.49
C ASN A 87 3.28 9.82 27.86
N GLU A 88 3.83 8.61 27.91
CA GLU A 88 4.37 8.02 29.14
C GLU A 88 5.49 8.88 29.73
N SER A 89 6.41 9.35 28.87
CA SER A 89 7.46 10.29 29.29
C SER A 89 6.89 11.59 29.84
N ASN A 90 5.83 12.13 29.22
CA ASN A 90 5.15 13.32 29.70
C ASN A 90 4.51 13.08 31.08
N ASP A 91 3.79 11.98 31.24
CA ASP A 91 3.18 11.59 32.51
C ASP A 91 4.24 11.43 33.62
N LEU A 92 5.32 10.72 33.35
CA LEU A 92 6.45 10.53 34.28
C LEU A 92 7.13 11.85 34.63
N HIS A 93 7.23 12.81 33.70
CA HIS A 93 7.79 14.12 34.01
C HIS A 93 6.91 14.92 34.98
N HIS A 94 5.59 14.83 34.86
CA HIS A 94 4.63 15.59 35.69
C HIS A 94 4.31 14.95 37.05
N VAL A 95 4.72 13.70 37.30
CA VAL A 95 4.53 13.04 38.60
C VAL A 95 5.26 13.79 39.72
N ALA A 96 4.56 13.98 40.85
CA ALA A 96 5.07 14.69 42.02
C ALA A 96 6.32 14.02 42.60
N CYS A 97 7.34 14.83 42.92
CA CYS A 97 8.56 14.39 43.58
C CYS A 97 9.06 15.45 44.56
N ASN A 98 9.53 15.01 45.73
CA ASN A 98 10.10 15.88 46.77
C ASN A 98 11.63 15.98 46.69
N PHE A 99 12.23 15.50 45.61
CA PHE A 99 13.68 15.44 45.39
C PHE A 99 14.01 15.84 43.95
N VAL A 100 15.28 16.15 43.70
CA VAL A 100 15.79 16.45 42.35
C VAL A 100 16.09 15.13 41.62
N LYS A 101 15.46 14.93 40.46
CA LYS A 101 15.72 13.77 39.59
C LYS A 101 17.15 13.86 39.03
N LYS A 102 17.97 12.85 39.27
CA LYS A 102 19.34 12.70 38.78
C LYS A 102 19.37 11.63 37.68
N PRO A 103 19.95 11.92 36.50
CA PRO A 103 20.11 10.92 35.45
C PRO A 103 20.87 9.68 35.96
N GLY A 104 20.45 8.50 35.52
CA GLY A 104 21.07 7.22 35.90
C GLY A 104 20.63 6.66 37.26
N THR A 105 19.73 7.34 37.98
CA THR A 105 19.14 6.82 39.22
C THR A 105 17.77 6.20 38.94
N THR A 106 17.50 5.01 39.48
CA THR A 106 16.19 4.37 39.42
C THR A 106 15.26 4.98 40.46
N TYR A 107 14.06 5.37 40.03
CA TYR A 107 13.01 5.87 40.91
C TYR A 107 11.80 4.96 40.84
N HIS A 108 11.16 4.72 41.97
CA HIS A 108 9.97 3.88 42.08
C HIS A 108 8.72 4.75 42.17
N GLN A 109 7.73 4.52 41.32
CA GLN A 109 6.44 5.23 41.33
C GLN A 109 5.45 4.50 42.23
N TYR A 110 4.79 5.23 43.12
CA TYR A 110 3.73 4.72 44.00
C TYR A 110 2.46 5.56 43.85
N ILE A 111 1.34 4.98 44.28
CA ILE A 111 0.03 5.64 44.33
C ILE A 111 -0.39 5.70 45.80
N ARG A 112 -0.72 6.90 46.30
CA ARG A 112 -1.31 7.06 47.63
C ARG A 112 -2.77 6.64 47.66
N GLU A 113 -3.32 6.42 48.85
CA GLU A 113 -4.76 6.18 49.04
C GLU A 113 -5.64 7.31 48.45
N SER A 114 -5.12 8.54 48.39
CA SER A 114 -5.78 9.69 47.74
C SER A 114 -5.80 9.63 46.20
N GLY A 115 -5.17 8.62 45.59
CA GLY A 115 -5.00 8.48 44.14
C GLY A 115 -3.82 9.26 43.55
N GLN A 116 -3.07 10.01 44.36
CA GLN A 116 -1.93 10.78 43.89
C GLN A 116 -0.71 9.89 43.58
N LYS A 117 -0.19 9.98 42.36
CA LYS A 117 1.08 9.37 41.94
C LYS A 117 2.27 10.19 42.45
N PHE A 118 3.28 9.53 43.00
CA PHE A 118 4.53 10.17 43.43
C PHE A 118 5.74 9.24 43.24
N PHE A 119 6.93 9.81 43.15
CA PHE A 119 8.18 9.04 43.15
C PHE A 119 8.82 8.92 44.53
N SER A 120 9.48 7.78 44.77
CA SER A 120 10.36 7.53 45.91
C SER A 120 11.68 6.92 45.44
N MET A 121 12.73 7.11 46.24
CA MET A 121 14.04 6.46 46.05
C MET A 121 14.09 5.06 46.69
N ILE A 122 13.10 4.70 47.51
CA ILE A 122 13.08 3.44 48.26
C ILE A 122 12.33 2.37 47.44
N SER A 123 12.96 1.21 47.29
CA SER A 123 12.40 0.04 46.63
C SER A 123 11.29 -0.61 47.49
N PRO A 124 10.32 -1.35 46.92
CA PRO A 124 9.35 -2.09 47.70
C PRO A 124 9.96 -3.20 48.58
N ASP A 125 11.16 -3.67 48.23
CA ASP A 125 11.84 -4.80 48.87
C ASP A 125 12.80 -4.40 50.01
N ASP A 126 13.01 -3.09 50.23
CA ASP A 126 13.79 -2.53 51.35
C ASP A 126 12.89 -2.24 52.58
#